data_AF-A0A9Q0PSQ9-F1
#
_entry.id   AF-A0A9Q0PSQ9-F1
#
_cell.length_a   1.000
_cell.length_b   1.000
_cell.length_c   1.000
_cell.angle_alpha   90.00
_cell.angle_beta   90.00
_cell.angle_gamma   90.00
#
_symmetry.space_group_name_H-M   'P 1'
#
loop_
_entity.id
_entity.type
_entity.pdbx_description
1 polymer ?
#
loop_
_entity_poly.entity_id
_entity_poly.type
_entity_poly.pdbx_seq_one_letter_code
_entity_poly.pdbx_strand_id
1 'polypeptide(L)'
;MAFISILRLSPTPTPKTLSKSRPFSSFNPPLTPFLKFPSKTHLSQQSTVTRMSYNPTPATDRLVSAVSYTLPFFNSLQYGRFLFTKYPSLALLVDPVIPLLSLYRSIPYASFVAFFALYLGVVRNPSFSQFVRFNAMQAVTLDVLLVVPLLLTRILNPGRAGLGFKVDGLGS
;
A
#
# COMPACT_ATOMS: atom_id res chain seq x y z
N MET A 1 16.64 -37.23 3.55
CA MET A 1 17.48 -36.20 2.91
C MET A 1 17.56 -36.50 1.42
N ALA A 2 16.80 -35.79 0.58
CA ALA A 2 17.00 -35.73 -0.87
C ALA A 2 16.15 -34.59 -1.45
N PHE A 3 16.80 -33.65 -2.13
CA PHE A 3 16.19 -32.55 -2.88
C PHE A 3 15.58 -33.07 -4.18
N ILE A 4 14.42 -32.54 -4.57
CA ILE A 4 13.83 -32.77 -5.89
C ILE A 4 13.91 -31.43 -6.65
N SER A 5 14.84 -31.37 -7.61
CA SER A 5 14.82 -30.44 -8.73
C SER A 5 14.18 -31.14 -9.92
N ILE A 6 13.44 -30.42 -10.77
CA ILE A 6 13.46 -30.59 -12.24
C ILE A 6 13.01 -29.27 -12.87
N LEU A 7 13.97 -28.57 -13.48
CA LEU A 7 13.76 -27.59 -14.54
C LEU A 7 13.29 -28.33 -15.81
N ARG A 8 12.30 -27.79 -16.50
CA ARG A 8 11.90 -28.28 -17.83
C ARG A 8 12.27 -27.23 -18.89
N LEU A 9 13.47 -27.39 -19.47
CA LEU A 9 13.81 -26.89 -20.80
C LEU A 9 13.38 -27.94 -21.83
N SER A 10 12.86 -27.51 -22.98
CA SER A 10 12.79 -28.37 -24.16
C SER A 10 13.01 -27.56 -25.45
N PRO A 11 13.56 -28.18 -26.51
CA PRO A 11 14.45 -27.53 -27.47
C PRO A 11 13.84 -27.37 -28.88
N THR A 12 14.42 -26.47 -29.68
CA THR A 12 14.33 -26.45 -31.15
C THR A 12 15.28 -27.47 -31.78
N PRO A 13 14.95 -28.03 -32.96
CA PRO A 13 15.81 -27.77 -34.14
C PRO A 13 15.07 -27.69 -35.51
N THR A 14 15.75 -27.01 -36.44
CA THR A 14 15.48 -26.66 -37.87
C THR A 14 15.77 -27.82 -38.88
N PRO A 15 15.94 -27.60 -40.22
CA PRO A 15 15.04 -27.14 -41.30
C PRO A 15 14.98 -28.14 -42.51
N LYS A 16 14.13 -27.92 -43.51
CA LYS A 16 14.28 -28.52 -44.87
C LYS A 16 14.05 -27.49 -45.98
N THR A 17 15.05 -27.40 -46.85
CA THR A 17 15.22 -26.54 -48.02
C THR A 17 14.59 -27.13 -49.29
N LEU A 18 14.05 -26.32 -50.22
CA LEU A 18 14.50 -26.25 -51.63
C LEU A 18 13.75 -25.18 -52.47
N SER A 19 14.53 -24.23 -53.01
CA SER A 19 14.49 -23.57 -54.33
C SER A 19 13.18 -23.01 -54.92
N LYS A 20 13.15 -21.71 -55.25
CA LYS A 20 13.39 -21.20 -56.62
C LYS A 20 13.58 -19.67 -56.65
N SER A 21 14.43 -19.22 -57.55
CA SER A 21 15.05 -17.89 -57.68
C SER A 21 14.28 -16.88 -58.54
N ARG A 22 14.64 -15.59 -58.34
CA ARG A 22 14.63 -14.39 -59.23
C ARG A 22 13.46 -13.41 -59.06
N PRO A 23 13.59 -12.15 -59.55
CA PRO A 23 14.49 -11.10 -59.07
C PRO A 23 13.69 -9.81 -58.76
N PHE A 24 14.40 -8.78 -58.30
CA PHE A 24 13.91 -7.43 -58.03
C PHE A 24 12.86 -6.90 -59.02
N SER A 25 11.72 -6.44 -58.50
CA SER A 25 10.81 -5.53 -59.21
C SER A 25 10.22 -4.50 -58.24
N SER A 26 10.65 -3.25 -58.44
CA SER A 26 9.98 -1.98 -58.16
C SER A 26 8.94 -1.90 -57.03
N PHE A 27 9.29 -1.11 -56.01
CA PHE A 27 8.37 -0.38 -55.15
C PHE A 27 7.25 0.28 -55.95
N ASN A 28 5.99 0.03 -55.55
CA ASN A 28 4.85 0.91 -55.75
C ASN A 28 3.88 0.68 -54.57
N PRO A 29 3.68 1.66 -53.65
CA PRO A 29 2.64 1.53 -52.65
C PRO A 29 1.28 1.96 -53.27
N PRO A 30 0.23 1.14 -53.21
CA PRO A 30 -1.12 1.65 -53.39
C PRO A 30 -1.59 2.29 -52.08
N LEU A 31 -1.70 3.61 -52.09
CA LEU A 31 -2.48 4.37 -51.11
C LEU A 31 -3.92 3.83 -51.08
N THR A 32 -4.31 3.14 -50.00
CA THR A 32 -5.71 3.01 -49.61
C THR A 32 -5.82 3.03 -48.07
N PRO A 33 -6.60 3.95 -47.49
CA PRO A 33 -6.96 3.91 -46.09
C PRO A 33 -8.23 3.08 -45.95
N PHE A 34 -8.13 1.85 -45.46
CA PHE A 34 -9.31 1.15 -44.97
C PHE A 34 -8.97 0.35 -43.73
N LEU A 35 -9.20 0.96 -42.58
CA LEU A 35 -9.24 0.30 -41.29
C LEU A 35 -10.37 -0.73 -41.31
N LYS A 36 -10.07 -1.99 -41.65
CA LYS A 36 -10.95 -3.12 -41.36
C LYS A 36 -10.95 -3.33 -39.85
N PHE A 37 -11.94 -2.74 -39.18
CA PHE A 37 -12.26 -3.07 -37.80
C PHE A 37 -12.68 -4.55 -37.75
N PRO A 38 -12.06 -5.38 -36.88
CA PRO A 38 -12.54 -6.74 -36.68
C PRO A 38 -13.92 -6.68 -36.04
N SER A 39 -14.91 -7.24 -36.73
CA SER A 39 -16.26 -7.46 -36.22
C SER A 39 -16.15 -8.35 -34.97
N LYS A 40 -16.46 -7.78 -33.80
CA LYS A 40 -16.45 -8.50 -32.52
C LYS A 40 -17.54 -9.57 -32.55
N THR A 41 -17.14 -10.82 -32.41
CA THR A 41 -18.02 -11.92 -32.05
C THR A 41 -18.82 -11.56 -30.79
N HIS A 42 -20.14 -11.50 -30.93
CA HIS A 42 -21.07 -11.20 -29.85
C HIS A 42 -21.16 -12.41 -28.90
N LEU A 43 -20.20 -12.51 -27.98
CA LEU A 43 -20.31 -13.40 -26.82
C LEU A 43 -21.50 -12.92 -26.00
N SER A 44 -22.50 -13.79 -25.85
CA SER A 44 -23.65 -13.59 -24.96
C SER A 44 -23.15 -13.25 -23.55
N GLN A 45 -23.19 -11.96 -23.21
CA GLN A 45 -22.97 -11.51 -21.85
C GLN A 45 -24.18 -11.93 -21.04
N GLN A 46 -24.08 -13.08 -20.35
CA GLN A 46 -25.01 -13.41 -19.30
C GLN A 46 -24.93 -12.31 -18.24
N SER A 47 -25.96 -11.48 -18.17
CA SER A 47 -26.12 -10.47 -17.13
C SER A 47 -26.20 -11.19 -15.78
N THR A 48 -25.07 -11.29 -15.10
CA THR A 48 -25.03 -11.79 -13.72
C THR A 48 -25.73 -10.73 -12.87
N VAL A 49 -27.01 -10.96 -12.57
CA VAL A 49 -27.79 -10.11 -11.66
C VAL A 49 -27.10 -10.15 -10.31
N THR A 50 -26.31 -9.11 -10.01
CA THR A 50 -25.59 -8.98 -8.75
C THR A 50 -26.62 -8.69 -7.67
N ARG A 51 -27.13 -9.73 -7.02
CA ARG A 51 -28.00 -9.58 -5.84
C ARG A 51 -27.12 -9.24 -4.64
N MET A 52 -27.40 -8.11 -3.99
CA MET A 52 -26.83 -7.76 -2.68
C MET A 52 -27.21 -8.85 -1.67
N SER A 53 -26.21 -9.54 -1.13
CA SER A 53 -26.41 -10.38 0.05
C SER A 53 -26.53 -9.46 1.26
N TYR A 54 -27.73 -9.34 1.82
CA TYR A 54 -28.02 -8.52 3.01
C TYR A 54 -27.53 -9.16 4.31
N ASN A 55 -26.37 -9.81 4.29
CA ASN A 55 -25.75 -10.31 5.51
C ASN A 55 -25.02 -9.15 6.19
N PRO A 56 -25.49 -8.67 7.37
CA PRO A 56 -24.82 -7.59 8.06
C PRO A 56 -23.41 -8.03 8.47
N THR A 57 -22.43 -7.15 8.32
CA THR A 57 -21.07 -7.41 8.80
C THR A 57 -21.08 -7.71 10.31
N PRO A 58 -20.46 -8.82 10.76
CA PRO A 58 -20.41 -9.17 12.17
C PRO A 58 -19.85 -8.03 13.04
N ALA A 59 -20.32 -7.90 14.28
CA ALA A 59 -19.85 -6.85 15.20
C ALA A 59 -18.34 -6.96 15.47
N THR A 60 -17.81 -8.18 15.57
CA THR A 60 -16.37 -8.44 15.75
C THR A 60 -15.56 -7.90 14.58
N ASP A 61 -15.99 -8.12 13.34
CA ASP A 61 -15.32 -7.62 12.14
C ASP A 61 -15.31 -6.09 12.11
N ARG A 62 -16.42 -5.45 12.51
CA ARG A 62 -16.50 -3.99 12.64
C ARG A 62 -15.53 -3.47 13.70
N LEU A 63 -15.44 -4.14 14.84
CA LEU A 63 -14.55 -3.76 15.93
C LEU A 63 -13.08 -3.87 15.51
N VAL A 64 -12.66 -5.00 14.91
CA VAL A 64 -11.28 -5.17 14.42
C VAL A 64 -10.95 -4.15 13.33
N SER A 65 -11.91 -3.86 12.44
CA SER A 65 -11.75 -2.80 11.43
C SER A 65 -11.57 -1.43 12.06
N ALA A 66 -12.36 -1.08 13.08
CA ALA A 66 -12.23 0.19 13.80
C ALA A 66 -10.90 0.32 14.55
N VAL A 67 -10.49 -0.74 15.26
CA VAL A 67 -9.20 -0.78 15.99
C VAL A 67 -8.01 -0.66 15.04
N SER A 68 -8.14 -1.12 13.79
CA SER A 68 -7.07 -0.96 12.81
C SER A 68 -6.72 0.51 12.55
N TYR A 69 -7.68 1.43 12.68
CA TYR A 69 -7.44 2.87 12.53
C TYR A 69 -6.84 3.53 13.78
N THR A 70 -6.73 2.83 14.91
CA THR A 70 -6.10 3.38 16.12
C THR A 70 -4.62 3.67 15.89
N LEU A 71 -3.93 2.82 15.11
CA LEU A 71 -2.51 3.02 14.77
C LEU A 71 -2.25 4.34 14.02
N PRO A 72 -2.82 4.58 12.83
CA PRO A 72 -2.62 5.84 12.12
C PRO A 72 -3.20 7.03 12.90
N PHE A 73 -4.23 6.83 13.73
CA PHE A 73 -4.72 7.87 14.62
C PHE A 73 -3.64 8.33 15.61
N PHE A 74 -3.00 7.42 16.34
CA PHE A 74 -1.94 7.77 17.30
C PHE A 74 -0.75 8.47 16.63
N ASN A 75 -0.35 8.00 15.46
CA ASN A 75 0.73 8.61 14.68
C ASN A 75 0.32 9.97 14.11
N SER A 76 -0.96 10.21 13.82
CA SER A 76 -1.44 11.51 13.34
C SER A 76 -1.49 12.60 14.41
N LEU A 77 -1.64 12.24 15.70
CA LEU A 77 -1.71 13.20 16.80
C LEU A 77 -0.47 14.10 16.92
N GLN A 78 0.68 13.69 16.37
CA GLN A 78 1.86 14.55 16.33
C GLN A 78 1.65 15.81 15.47
N TYR A 79 0.86 15.71 14.40
CA TYR A 79 0.48 16.82 13.53
C TYR A 79 -0.59 17.71 14.16
N GLY A 80 -1.39 17.15 15.07
CA GLY A 80 -2.46 17.85 15.78
C GLY A 80 -1.98 18.85 16.83
N ARG A 81 -0.69 18.90 17.20
CA ARG A 81 -0.18 19.76 18.28
C ARG A 81 -0.56 21.23 18.12
N PHE A 82 -0.45 21.77 16.91
CA PHE A 82 -0.84 23.15 16.61
C PHE A 82 -2.35 23.38 16.77
N LEU A 83 -3.17 22.40 16.39
CA LEU A 83 -4.61 22.46 16.56
C LEU A 83 -5.00 22.44 18.05
N PHE A 84 -4.34 21.61 18.86
CA PHE A 84 -4.62 21.55 20.30
C PHE A 84 -4.22 22.83 21.03
N THR A 85 -3.16 23.53 20.59
CA THR A 85 -2.81 24.85 21.13
C THR A 85 -3.84 25.91 20.76
N LYS A 86 -4.40 25.89 19.54
CA LYS A 86 -5.42 26.85 19.11
C LYS A 86 -6.81 26.57 19.69
N TYR A 87 -7.16 25.30 19.84
CA TYR A 87 -8.49 24.85 20.27
C TYR A 87 -8.35 23.83 21.42
N PRO A 88 -8.15 24.29 22.66
CA PRO A 88 -7.94 23.41 23.80
C PRO A 88 -9.12 22.48 24.09
N SER A 89 -10.34 22.85 23.68
CA SER A 89 -11.53 22.00 23.78
C SER A 89 -11.38 20.66 23.05
N LEU A 90 -10.60 20.61 21.96
CA LEU A 90 -10.30 19.36 21.25
C LEU A 90 -9.39 18.43 22.05
N ALA A 91 -8.55 18.98 22.93
CA ALA A 91 -7.68 18.17 23.77
C ALA A 91 -8.48 17.35 24.78
N LEU A 92 -9.61 17.87 25.28
CA LEU A 92 -10.50 17.15 26.20
C LEU A 92 -11.04 15.85 25.60
N LEU A 93 -11.26 15.80 24.27
CA LEU A 93 -11.73 14.59 23.59
C LEU A 93 -10.63 13.51 23.51
N VAL A 94 -9.36 13.94 23.47
CA VAL A 94 -8.20 13.04 23.38
C VAL A 94 -7.68 12.64 24.77
N ASP A 95 -8.09 13.36 25.81
CA ASP A 95 -7.71 13.12 27.21
C ASP A 95 -7.81 11.64 27.67
N PRO A 96 -8.91 10.90 27.40
CA PRO A 96 -9.00 9.48 27.78
C PRO A 96 -7.99 8.58 27.05
N VAL A 97 -7.43 9.03 25.93
CA VAL A 97 -6.46 8.29 25.11
C VAL A 97 -5.01 8.58 25.54
N ILE A 98 -4.76 9.67 26.29
CA ILE A 98 -3.44 10.09 26.77
C ILE A 98 -2.64 8.95 27.45
N PRO A 99 -3.20 8.14 28.39
CA PRO A 99 -2.41 7.09 29.05
C PRO A 99 -1.94 6.02 28.05
N LEU A 100 -2.80 5.62 27.12
CA LEU A 100 -2.47 4.64 26.09
C LEU A 100 -1.42 5.19 25.12
N LEU A 101 -1.55 6.47 24.75
CA LEU A 101 -0.59 7.16 23.90
C LEU A 101 0.78 7.30 24.57
N SER A 102 0.80 7.54 25.89
CA SER A 102 2.04 7.64 26.67
C SER A 102 2.77 6.31 26.73
N LEU A 103 2.05 5.21 26.95
CA LEU A 103 2.61 3.85 26.86
C LEU A 103 3.16 3.56 25.46
N TYR A 104 2.39 3.87 24.42
CA TYR A 104 2.83 3.71 23.03
C TYR A 104 4.11 4.49 22.74
N ARG A 105 4.25 5.72 23.23
CA ARG A 105 5.45 6.55 23.02
C ARG A 105 6.63 6.19 23.91
N SER A 106 6.42 5.42 24.98
CA SER A 106 7.50 4.98 25.87
C SER A 106 8.44 3.96 25.22
N ILE A 107 7.95 3.22 24.22
CA ILE A 107 8.70 2.19 23.51
C ILE A 107 9.40 2.81 22.29
N PRO A 108 10.73 2.66 22.16
CA PRO A 108 11.43 3.14 20.97
C PRO A 108 10.94 2.40 19.73
N TYR A 109 10.72 3.14 18.63
CA TYR A 109 10.22 2.59 17.38
C TYR A 109 8.85 1.89 17.48
N ALA A 110 8.03 2.20 18.49
CA ALA A 110 6.71 1.60 18.69
C ALA A 110 5.84 1.66 17.43
N SER A 111 5.84 2.79 16.72
CA SER A 111 5.09 2.95 15.46
C SER A 111 5.49 1.94 14.39
N PHE A 112 6.78 1.67 14.27
CA PHE A 112 7.30 0.70 13.30
C PHE A 112 6.88 -0.72 13.69
N VAL A 113 7.02 -1.09 14.96
CA VAL A 113 6.61 -2.42 15.45
C VAL A 113 5.09 -2.60 15.30
N ALA A 114 4.31 -1.59 15.66
CA ALA A 114 2.85 -1.64 15.57
C ALA A 114 2.36 -1.72 14.11
N PHE A 115 3.04 -1.05 13.18
CA PHE A 115 2.80 -1.19 11.74
C PHE A 115 2.95 -2.65 11.28
N PHE A 116 4.06 -3.31 11.64
CA PHE A 116 4.27 -4.72 11.29
C PHE A 116 3.28 -5.64 12.00
N ALA A 117 2.96 -5.38 13.26
CA ALA A 117 1.96 -6.14 14.00
C ALA A 117 0.59 -6.09 13.30
N LEU A 118 0.17 -4.90 12.85
CA LEU A 118 -1.10 -4.73 12.14
C LEU A 118 -1.06 -5.34 10.73
N TYR A 119 0.03 -5.15 9.99
CA TYR A 119 0.18 -5.68 8.64
C TYR A 119 0.27 -7.21 8.62
N LEU A 120 1.14 -7.80 9.43
CA LEU A 120 1.31 -9.25 9.48
C LEU A 120 0.14 -9.92 10.20
N GLY A 121 -0.33 -9.32 11.31
CA GLY A 121 -1.38 -9.90 12.16
C GLY A 121 -2.77 -9.82 11.56
N VAL A 122 -3.12 -8.73 10.86
CA VAL A 122 -4.48 -8.52 10.34
C VAL A 122 -4.52 -8.60 8.82
N VAL A 123 -3.74 -7.78 8.12
CA VAL A 123 -3.82 -7.66 6.65
C VAL A 123 -3.47 -8.97 5.95
N ARG A 124 -2.36 -9.59 6.37
CA ARG A 124 -1.84 -10.82 5.76
C ARG A 124 -2.51 -12.08 6.28
N ASN A 125 -3.26 -11.98 7.37
CA ASN A 125 -3.91 -13.13 7.99
C ASN A 125 -5.21 -13.48 7.26
N PRO A 126 -5.29 -14.64 6.57
CA PRO A 126 -6.47 -15.03 5.80
C PRO A 126 -7.64 -15.47 6.69
N SER A 127 -7.43 -15.67 7.99
CA SER A 127 -8.51 -15.97 8.94
C SER A 127 -9.45 -14.78 9.14
N PHE A 128 -9.01 -13.55 8.84
CA PHE A 128 -9.89 -12.37 8.85
C PHE A 128 -10.64 -12.22 7.52
N SER A 129 -11.86 -11.69 7.60
CA SER A 129 -12.69 -11.43 6.43
C SER A 129 -12.05 -10.39 5.50
N GLN A 130 -12.44 -10.41 4.22
CA GLN A 130 -11.98 -9.42 3.25
C GLN A 130 -12.32 -7.99 3.66
N PHE A 131 -13.45 -7.78 4.35
CA PHE A 131 -13.86 -6.49 4.88
C PHE A 131 -12.83 -5.95 5.89
N VAL A 132 -12.46 -6.77 6.89
CA VAL A 132 -11.46 -6.39 7.89
C VAL A 132 -10.11 -6.08 7.23
N ARG A 133 -9.67 -6.96 6.34
CA ARG A 133 -8.38 -6.81 5.65
C ARG A 133 -8.33 -5.58 4.76
N PHE A 134 -9.44 -5.21 4.11
CA PHE A 134 -9.56 -3.99 3.33
C PHE A 134 -9.45 -2.74 4.21
N ASN A 135 -10.19 -2.67 5.32
CA ASN A 135 -10.09 -1.55 6.27
C ASN A 135 -8.69 -1.45 6.88
N ALA A 136 -8.10 -2.59 7.26
CA ALA A 136 -6.74 -2.63 7.78
C ALA A 136 -5.71 -2.16 6.73
N MET A 137 -5.85 -2.55 5.46
CA MET A 137 -4.99 -2.04 4.38
C MET A 137 -5.08 -0.53 4.22
N GLN A 138 -6.27 0.05 4.37
CA GLN A 138 -6.42 1.49 4.36
C GLN A 138 -5.73 2.13 5.56
N ALA A 139 -5.88 1.57 6.76
CA ALA A 139 -5.20 2.08 7.95
C ALA A 139 -3.67 2.04 7.82
N VAL A 140 -3.11 0.94 7.31
CA VAL A 140 -1.68 0.81 6.96
C VAL A 140 -1.28 1.89 5.95
N THR A 141 -2.08 2.11 4.91
CA THR A 141 -1.81 3.11 3.89
C THR A 141 -1.77 4.52 4.50
N LEU A 142 -2.74 4.86 5.35
CA LEU A 142 -2.74 6.14 6.06
C LEU A 142 -1.49 6.30 6.94
N ASP A 143 -1.04 5.22 7.60
CA ASP A 143 0.15 5.26 8.43
C ASP A 143 1.42 5.55 7.61
N VAL A 144 1.56 4.91 6.44
CA VAL A 144 2.67 5.22 5.51
C VAL A 144 2.60 6.67 5.04
N LEU A 145 1.41 7.17 4.69
CA LEU A 145 1.21 8.55 4.27
C LEU A 145 1.63 9.56 5.35
N LEU A 146 1.43 9.22 6.63
CA LEU A 146 1.87 10.06 7.74
C LEU A 146 3.39 9.99 7.95
N VAL A 147 4.02 8.83 7.77
CA VAL A 147 5.47 8.69 7.98
C VAL A 147 6.29 9.46 6.93
N VAL A 148 5.83 9.53 5.68
CA VAL A 148 6.55 10.20 4.57
C VAL A 148 6.96 11.66 4.88
N PRO A 149 6.05 12.58 5.25
CA PRO A 149 6.41 13.96 5.54
C PRO A 149 7.32 14.07 6.78
N LEU A 150 7.21 13.16 7.75
CA LEU A 150 8.11 13.12 8.90
C LEU A 150 9.54 12.76 8.48
N LEU A 151 9.70 11.75 7.60
CA LEU A 151 11.01 11.38 7.09
C LEU A 151 11.59 12.50 6.22
N LEU A 152 10.78 13.11 5.37
CA LEU A 152 11.20 14.22 4.53
C LEU A 152 11.72 15.39 5.39
N THR A 153 10.98 15.80 6.42
CA THR A 153 11.41 16.88 7.32
C THR A 153 12.69 16.56 8.08
N ARG A 154 12.92 15.29 8.46
CA ARG A 154 14.17 14.85 9.09
C ARG A 154 15.36 14.88 8.14
N ILE A 155 15.16 14.43 6.90
CA ILE A 155 16.21 14.44 5.86
C ILE A 155 16.59 15.87 5.48
N LEU A 156 15.60 16.77 5.39
CA LEU A 156 15.82 18.17 5.04
C LEU A 156 16.36 19.01 6.22
N ASN A 157 16.10 18.61 7.48
CA ASN A 157 16.59 19.30 8.67
C ASN A 157 17.37 18.35 9.62
N PRO A 158 18.52 17.82 9.19
CA PRO A 158 19.30 16.87 9.99
C PRO A 158 19.81 17.49 11.31
N GLY A 159 20.01 18.81 11.36
CA GLY A 159 20.58 19.53 12.51
C GLY A 159 19.68 19.66 13.75
N ARG A 160 18.39 19.31 13.67
CA ARG A 160 17.51 19.25 14.86
C ARG A 160 17.46 17.87 15.51
N ALA A 161 18.01 16.84 14.86
CA ALA A 161 18.00 15.46 15.34
C ALA A 161 19.27 15.06 16.12
N GLY A 162 20.33 15.87 16.10
CA GLY A 162 21.51 15.70 16.94
C GLY A 162 22.37 16.96 16.91
N LEU A 163 22.92 17.36 18.06
CA LEU A 163 23.89 18.46 18.24
C LEU A 163 23.35 19.90 18.34
N GLY A 164 22.30 20.15 19.14
CA GLY A 164 21.81 21.51 19.43
C GLY A 164 21.97 22.03 20.87
N PHE A 165 22.33 21.17 21.85
CA PHE A 165 22.37 21.52 23.28
C PHE A 165 23.79 21.53 23.87
N LYS A 166 24.79 21.89 23.09
CA LYS A 166 26.17 21.99 23.59
C LYS A 166 26.92 23.15 22.98
N VAL A 167 26.28 24.32 22.95
CA VAL A 167 26.99 25.61 22.84
C VAL A 167 26.31 26.62 23.78
N ASP A 168 26.11 26.22 25.03
CA ASP A 168 26.08 27.17 26.14
C ASP A 168 27.40 26.97 26.90
N GLY A 169 28.20 28.03 27.06
CA GLY A 169 29.31 28.05 28.01
C GLY A 169 30.72 27.84 27.45
N LEU A 170 31.12 28.59 26.44
CA LEU A 170 32.53 28.99 26.29
C LEU A 170 32.58 30.47 25.89
N GLY A 171 32.54 31.31 26.91
CA GLY A 171 32.48 32.76 26.79
C GLY A 171 32.46 33.34 28.18
N SER A 172 33.60 33.17 28.84
CA SER A 172 34.08 33.88 30.04
C SER A 172 33.75 35.37 30.03
#